data_AF-A0A849QAL1-F1
#
_entry.id   AF-A0A849QAL1-F1
#
_cell.length_a   1.000
_cell.length_b   1.000
_cell.length_c   1.000
_cell.angle_alpha   90.00
_cell.angle_beta   90.00
_cell.angle_gamma   90.00
#
_symmetry.space_group_name_H-M   'P 1'
#
loop_
_entity.id
_entity.type
_entity.pdbx_description
1 polymer ?
#
loop_
_entity_poly.entity_id
_entity_poly.type
_entity_poly.pdbx_seq_one_letter_code
_entity_poly.pdbx_strand_id
1 'polypeptide(L)'
;MEKTNVVISDDRMKRFAPVIVFLIGIMDIILSSVFAQSGYNFAIFTALMILTGVSVPFIRMLKTRSYKVIAYIYIGFAAYWVVGTAYNDPNVMFGEFLPVVIFALANAVAILISIVDGRDSGYIYSSMGFTVVIYNILIQGNLDYVGGKPDMLLFVAVLWTLIPMLWCYSLSETTSRLTFNAKKRFFSTVITGISVLPIYLLLGLVIITSQGARTFNIPSISSIGQFFSSNPQLTEILIGASWFYMLAHTIAVLIAFFSNELVLHAFKVKKEINDENEIIYSVEKKVVEQKVETEDPYKNIIKEMRSFKKEFSAGKVNRLAATQKIGKIRNEMELLVAKYHHGSKESAEKLLKEIEKEIEFAFR
;
A
#
# COMPACT_ATOMS: atom_id res chain seq x y z
N MET A 1 -20.64 5.40 -17.35
CA MET A 1 -19.49 5.56 -16.43
C MET A 1 -18.31 4.81 -17.03
N GLU A 2 -17.41 5.54 -17.67
CA GLU A 2 -16.21 4.95 -18.26
C GLU A 2 -15.15 4.83 -17.17
N LYS A 3 -14.94 3.61 -16.66
CA LYS A 3 -13.89 3.29 -15.69
C LYS A 3 -12.54 3.28 -16.41
N THR A 4 -11.89 4.44 -16.56
CA THR A 4 -10.49 4.45 -16.96
C THR A 4 -9.63 3.97 -15.79
N ASN A 5 -9.11 2.75 -15.89
CA ASN A 5 -7.97 2.29 -15.10
C ASN A 5 -6.83 3.29 -15.33
N VAL A 6 -6.59 4.15 -14.36
CA VAL A 6 -5.49 5.10 -14.40
C VAL A 6 -4.20 4.32 -14.14
N VAL A 7 -3.67 3.71 -15.19
CA VAL A 7 -2.28 3.26 -15.22
C VAL A 7 -1.43 4.51 -15.44
N ILE A 8 -1.26 5.33 -14.39
CA ILE A 8 -0.12 6.26 -14.37
C ILE A 8 1.10 5.39 -14.17
N SER A 9 1.66 4.92 -15.28
CA SER A 9 3.07 4.64 -15.30
C SER A 9 3.59 5.14 -16.63
N ASP A 10 4.53 6.07 -16.58
CA ASP A 10 5.49 6.25 -17.65
C ASP A 10 6.05 4.86 -17.99
N ASP A 11 5.89 4.39 -19.23
CA ASP A 11 6.32 3.03 -19.65
C ASP A 11 7.82 2.79 -19.37
N ARG A 12 8.59 3.88 -19.21
CA ARG A 12 9.96 3.85 -18.72
C ARG A 12 10.08 3.28 -17.31
N MET A 13 9.27 3.73 -16.35
CA MET A 13 9.32 3.26 -14.95
C MET A 13 9.00 1.75 -14.83
N LYS A 14 8.10 1.23 -15.67
CA LYS A 14 7.83 -0.22 -15.74
C LYS A 14 9.03 -1.03 -16.19
N ARG A 15 9.85 -0.49 -17.11
CA ARG A 15 11.06 -1.16 -17.61
C ARG A 15 12.19 -1.14 -16.58
N PHE A 16 12.27 -0.11 -15.75
CA PHE A 16 13.28 0.02 -14.70
C PHE A 16 12.90 -0.66 -13.38
N ALA A 17 11.61 -0.92 -13.11
CA ALA A 17 11.16 -1.55 -11.87
C ALA A 17 11.90 -2.87 -11.53
N PRO A 18 12.11 -3.83 -12.45
CA PRO A 18 12.89 -5.03 -12.16
C PRO A 18 14.34 -4.74 -11.77
N VAL A 19 14.96 -3.76 -12.44
CA VAL A 19 16.36 -3.36 -12.19
C VAL A 19 16.49 -2.73 -10.82
N ILE A 20 15.56 -1.86 -10.43
CA ILE A 20 15.54 -1.23 -9.11
C ILE A 20 15.38 -2.29 -8.02
N VAL A 21 14.41 -3.19 -8.18
CA VAL A 21 14.18 -4.30 -7.23
C VAL A 21 15.41 -5.19 -7.10
N PHE A 22 16.05 -5.51 -8.22
CA PHE A 22 17.29 -6.28 -8.24
C PHE A 22 18.44 -5.58 -7.50
N LEU A 23 18.65 -4.28 -7.77
CA LEU A 23 19.70 -3.50 -7.10
C LEU A 23 19.46 -3.41 -5.59
N ILE A 24 18.21 -3.22 -5.16
CA ILE A 24 17.84 -3.19 -3.75
C ILE A 24 18.20 -4.52 -3.08
N GLY A 25 17.79 -5.66 -3.64
CA GLY A 25 18.11 -6.96 -3.03
C GLY A 25 19.61 -7.27 -2.99
N ILE A 26 20.38 -6.85 -4.00
CA ILE A 26 21.84 -6.98 -3.97
C ILE A 26 22.43 -6.11 -2.86
N MET A 27 21.98 -4.86 -2.75
CA MET A 27 22.44 -3.95 -1.70
C MET A 27 22.13 -4.51 -0.31
N ASP A 28 20.93 -5.06 -0.10
CA ASP A 28 20.53 -5.69 1.15
C ASP A 28 21.49 -6.83 1.52
N ILE A 29 21.79 -7.74 0.59
CA ILE A 29 22.68 -8.89 0.83
C ILE A 29 24.14 -8.46 1.07
N ILE A 30 24.69 -7.58 0.22
CA ILE A 30 26.10 -7.18 0.29
C ILE A 30 26.34 -6.28 1.50
N LEU A 31 25.54 -5.22 1.67
CA LEU A 31 25.78 -4.24 2.73
C LEU A 31 25.51 -4.84 4.11
N SER A 32 24.51 -5.70 4.27
CA SER A 32 24.32 -6.39 5.55
C SER A 32 25.55 -7.22 5.92
N SER A 33 26.06 -8.01 4.98
CA SER A 33 27.23 -8.87 5.20
C SER A 33 28.51 -8.07 5.50
N VAL A 34 28.76 -6.98 4.77
CA VAL A 34 29.94 -6.11 4.97
C VAL A 34 29.89 -5.39 6.31
N PHE A 35 28.71 -4.91 6.69
CA PHE A 35 28.47 -4.21 7.95
C PHE A 35 27.91 -5.15 9.02
N ALA A 36 28.29 -6.42 9.04
CA ALA A 36 27.82 -7.35 10.08
C ALA A 36 28.45 -7.08 11.46
N GLN A 37 29.63 -6.45 11.50
CA GLN A 37 30.42 -6.22 12.73
C GLN A 37 30.76 -4.73 12.97
N SER A 38 30.11 -3.81 12.26
CA SER A 38 30.38 -2.37 12.43
C SER A 38 29.65 -1.78 13.65
N GLY A 39 30.11 -0.64 14.15
CA GLY A 39 29.38 0.11 15.19
C GLY A 39 28.06 0.73 14.70
N TYR A 40 27.80 0.74 13.39
CA TYR A 40 26.66 1.40 12.75
C TYR A 40 25.60 0.42 12.22
N ASN A 41 25.69 -0.87 12.57
CA ASN A 41 24.85 -1.94 12.02
C ASN A 41 23.36 -1.63 12.12
N PHE A 42 22.92 -1.02 13.24
CA PHE A 42 21.52 -0.68 13.43
C PHE A 42 20.96 0.25 12.36
N ALA A 43 21.65 1.36 12.12
CA ALA A 43 21.20 2.38 11.19
C ALA A 43 21.21 1.85 9.76
N ILE A 44 22.25 1.09 9.41
CA ILE A 44 22.39 0.48 8.10
C ILE A 44 21.28 -0.56 7.88
N PHE A 45 21.09 -1.51 8.78
CA PHE A 45 20.07 -2.56 8.62
C PHE A 45 18.66 -1.97 8.60
N THR A 46 18.39 -0.95 9.41
CA THR A 46 17.12 -0.22 9.36
C THR A 46 16.91 0.46 8.01
N ALA A 47 17.94 1.11 7.46
CA ALA A 47 17.87 1.73 6.14
C ALA A 47 17.63 0.70 5.03
N LEU A 48 18.25 -0.48 5.11
CA LEU A 48 17.99 -1.60 4.20
C LEU A 48 16.52 -2.05 4.29
N MET A 49 15.97 -2.27 5.49
CA MET A 49 14.54 -2.64 5.63
C MET A 49 13.57 -1.58 5.08
N ILE A 50 13.90 -0.30 5.23
CA ILE A 50 13.12 0.79 4.62
C ILE A 50 13.21 0.69 3.09
N LEU A 51 14.39 0.45 2.54
CA LEU A 51 14.61 0.27 1.10
C LEU A 51 13.83 -0.94 0.56
N THR A 52 13.82 -2.05 1.29
CA THR A 52 12.98 -3.22 1.01
C THR A 52 11.50 -2.82 0.95
N GLY A 53 11.00 -2.05 1.91
CA GLY A 53 9.63 -1.53 1.91
C GLY A 53 9.30 -0.62 0.72
N VAL A 54 10.25 0.23 0.32
CA VAL A 54 10.14 1.10 -0.86
C VAL A 54 10.12 0.31 -2.17
N SER A 55 10.66 -0.91 -2.20
CA SER A 55 10.60 -1.80 -3.38
C SER A 55 9.17 -2.27 -3.70
N VAL A 56 8.27 -2.32 -2.71
CA VAL A 56 6.91 -2.90 -2.86
C VAL A 56 6.09 -2.21 -3.96
N PRO A 57 5.99 -0.86 -4.02
CA PRO A 57 5.40 -0.16 -5.15
C PRO A 57 5.99 -0.53 -6.52
N PHE A 58 7.31 -0.74 -6.63
CA PHE A 58 7.94 -1.08 -7.91
C PHE A 58 7.57 -2.50 -8.36
N ILE A 59 7.53 -3.47 -7.44
CA ILE A 59 7.09 -4.84 -7.73
C ILE A 59 5.62 -4.84 -8.19
N ARG A 60 4.78 -4.02 -7.56
CA ARG A 60 3.37 -3.88 -7.95
C ARG A 60 3.19 -3.44 -9.41
N MET A 61 4.10 -2.63 -9.94
CA MET A 61 4.06 -2.15 -11.33
C MET A 61 4.29 -3.25 -12.38
N LEU A 62 4.80 -4.42 -11.97
CA LEU A 62 5.00 -5.56 -12.85
C LEU A 62 3.64 -6.13 -13.29
N LYS A 63 3.43 -6.28 -14.60
CA LYS A 63 2.14 -6.74 -15.14
C LYS A 63 1.89 -8.23 -14.91
N THR A 64 2.93 -9.06 -14.94
CA THR A 64 2.79 -10.52 -14.89
C THR A 64 2.90 -11.02 -13.45
N ARG A 65 1.92 -11.83 -13.01
CA ARG A 65 1.92 -12.47 -11.69
C ARG A 65 3.21 -13.24 -11.42
N SER A 66 3.73 -14.00 -12.38
CA SER A 66 4.97 -14.77 -12.22
C SER A 66 6.18 -13.90 -11.90
N TYR A 67 6.30 -12.72 -12.52
CA TYR A 67 7.40 -11.79 -12.22
C TYR A 67 7.25 -11.18 -10.82
N LYS A 68 6.03 -10.90 -10.37
CA LYS A 68 5.79 -10.46 -8.98
C LYS A 68 6.19 -11.53 -7.97
N VAL A 69 5.82 -12.79 -8.23
CA VAL A 69 6.18 -13.92 -7.37
C VAL A 69 7.70 -14.03 -7.25
N ILE A 70 8.42 -14.03 -8.38
CA ILE A 70 9.90 -14.10 -8.39
C ILE A 70 10.51 -12.90 -7.65
N ALA A 71 9.99 -11.69 -7.87
CA ALA A 71 10.47 -10.48 -7.21
C ALA A 71 10.25 -10.52 -5.69
N TYR A 72 9.09 -10.98 -5.21
CA TYR A 72 8.81 -11.12 -3.78
C TYR A 72 9.63 -12.23 -3.12
N ILE A 73 9.89 -13.33 -3.82
CA ILE A 73 10.84 -14.37 -3.35
C ILE A 73 12.24 -13.76 -3.20
N TYR A 74 12.72 -13.03 -4.22
CA TYR A 74 14.04 -12.44 -4.20
C TYR A 74 14.21 -11.38 -3.10
N ILE A 75 13.26 -10.46 -3.00
CA ILE A 75 13.29 -9.41 -1.96
C ILE A 75 13.03 -9.99 -0.56
N GLY A 76 12.18 -11.01 -0.43
CA GLY A 76 12.02 -11.74 0.83
C GLY A 76 13.31 -12.42 1.27
N PHE A 77 14.00 -13.10 0.35
CA PHE A 77 15.30 -13.69 0.61
C PHE A 77 16.30 -12.62 1.08
N ALA A 78 16.42 -11.51 0.35
CA ALA A 78 17.33 -10.43 0.71
C ALA A 78 17.01 -9.81 2.09
N ALA A 79 15.73 -9.57 2.40
CA ALA A 79 15.34 -8.99 3.68
C ALA A 79 15.63 -9.93 4.86
N TYR A 80 15.28 -11.21 4.73
CA TYR A 80 15.55 -12.20 5.78
C TYR A 80 17.03 -12.59 5.86
N TRP A 81 17.82 -12.31 4.83
CA TRP A 81 19.29 -12.33 4.91
C TRP A 81 19.82 -11.25 5.86
N VAL A 82 19.29 -10.02 5.78
CA VAL A 82 19.62 -8.94 6.74
C VAL A 82 19.21 -9.33 8.16
N VAL A 83 18.05 -9.96 8.33
CA VAL A 83 17.63 -10.52 9.62
C VAL A 83 18.64 -11.56 10.10
N GLY A 84 19.05 -12.51 9.25
CA GLY A 84 20.09 -13.49 9.61
C GLY A 84 21.42 -12.85 10.02
N THR A 85 21.79 -11.76 9.35
CA THR A 85 22.97 -10.96 9.71
C THR A 85 22.83 -10.29 11.07
N ALA A 86 21.64 -9.79 11.41
CA ALA A 86 21.39 -9.20 12.72
C ALA A 86 21.37 -10.25 13.84
N TYR A 87 20.96 -11.49 13.52
CA TYR A 87 20.93 -12.64 14.44
C TYR A 87 22.24 -13.46 14.40
N ASN A 88 23.35 -12.88 14.00
CA ASN A 88 24.60 -13.62 13.74
C ASN A 88 25.32 -14.14 15.00
N ASP A 89 24.98 -13.69 16.20
CA ASP A 89 25.52 -14.21 17.46
C ASP A 89 24.41 -14.91 18.29
N PRO A 90 24.48 -16.24 18.45
CA PRO A 90 23.50 -17.01 19.21
C PRO A 90 23.32 -16.60 20.68
N ASN A 91 24.37 -16.07 21.30
CA ASN A 91 24.31 -15.59 22.68
C ASN A 91 23.52 -14.29 22.81
N VAL A 92 23.27 -13.62 21.67
CA VAL A 92 22.72 -12.28 21.55
C VAL A 92 21.30 -12.29 20.96
N MET A 93 20.93 -13.37 20.27
CA MET A 93 19.72 -13.45 19.41
C MET A 93 18.39 -13.05 20.05
N PHE A 94 18.15 -13.42 21.31
CA PHE A 94 16.79 -13.34 21.88
C PHE A 94 16.63 -12.28 22.96
N GLY A 95 17.73 -11.77 23.53
CA GLY A 95 17.70 -10.77 24.59
C GLY A 95 17.93 -9.33 24.11
N GLU A 96 18.43 -9.12 22.89
CA GLU A 96 18.76 -7.79 22.41
C GLU A 96 17.66 -7.14 21.56
N PHE A 97 17.55 -5.83 21.71
CA PHE A 97 16.56 -5.02 20.99
C PHE A 97 16.80 -4.99 19.48
N LEU A 98 18.07 -4.94 19.07
CA LEU A 98 18.45 -4.69 17.67
C LEU A 98 18.00 -5.80 16.71
N PRO A 99 18.33 -7.08 16.91
CA PRO A 99 17.91 -8.14 15.99
C PRO A 99 16.38 -8.24 15.91
N VAL A 100 15.71 -8.10 17.06
CA VAL A 100 14.26 -8.15 17.18
C VAL A 100 13.57 -7.04 16.39
N VAL A 101 14.13 -5.83 16.39
CA VAL A 101 13.61 -4.71 15.60
C VAL A 101 13.78 -4.95 14.10
N ILE A 102 14.94 -5.45 13.66
CA ILE A 102 15.16 -5.75 12.24
C ILE A 102 14.20 -6.85 11.76
N PHE A 103 13.97 -7.88 12.57
CA PHE A 103 12.97 -8.90 12.26
C PHE A 103 11.54 -8.34 12.23
N ALA A 104 11.19 -7.47 13.17
CA ALA A 104 9.91 -6.79 13.19
C ALA A 104 9.68 -5.94 11.93
N LEU A 105 10.71 -5.24 11.45
CA LEU A 105 10.66 -4.46 10.22
C LEU A 105 10.48 -5.35 8.99
N ALA A 106 11.22 -6.46 8.88
CA ALA A 106 11.03 -7.43 7.80
C ALA A 106 9.59 -7.99 7.77
N ASN A 107 9.03 -8.29 8.95
CA ASN A 107 7.64 -8.74 9.07
C ASN A 107 6.63 -7.63 8.74
N ALA A 108 6.94 -6.38 9.08
CA ALA A 108 6.12 -5.23 8.69
C ALA A 108 6.09 -5.03 7.17
N VAL A 109 7.19 -5.30 6.46
CA VAL A 109 7.23 -5.31 4.98
C VAL A 109 6.32 -6.41 4.44
N ALA A 110 6.31 -7.61 5.04
CA ALA A 110 5.38 -8.67 4.65
C ALA A 110 3.91 -8.24 4.80
N ILE A 111 3.57 -7.57 5.91
CA ILE A 111 2.23 -7.01 6.12
C ILE A 111 1.93 -5.90 5.13
N LEU A 112 2.89 -5.01 4.82
CA LEU A 112 2.73 -3.98 3.79
C LEU A 112 2.42 -4.61 2.43
N ILE A 113 3.11 -5.68 2.05
CA ILE A 113 2.83 -6.44 0.82
C ILE A 113 1.42 -7.02 0.87
N SER A 114 1.00 -7.62 2.00
CA SER A 114 -0.39 -8.11 2.17
C SER A 114 -1.44 -7.00 2.01
N ILE A 115 -1.14 -5.79 2.49
CA ILE A 115 -2.01 -4.61 2.35
C ILE A 115 -2.06 -4.12 0.92
N VAL A 116 -0.93 -4.17 0.19
CA VAL A 116 -0.80 -3.54 -1.12
C VAL A 116 -1.16 -4.52 -2.25
N ASP A 117 -0.49 -5.67 -2.31
CA ASP A 117 -0.59 -6.65 -3.40
C ASP A 117 -1.31 -7.95 -3.01
N GLY A 118 -1.96 -7.95 -1.84
CA GLY A 118 -2.83 -9.03 -1.39
C GLY A 118 -2.12 -10.11 -0.57
N ARG A 119 -2.94 -10.93 0.11
CA ARG A 119 -2.49 -11.92 1.10
C ARG A 119 -1.48 -12.93 0.54
N ASP A 120 -1.73 -13.45 -0.66
CA ASP A 120 -0.86 -14.45 -1.31
C ASP A 120 0.55 -13.91 -1.51
N SER A 121 0.68 -12.66 -1.95
CA SER A 121 1.96 -11.98 -2.14
C SER A 121 2.72 -11.83 -0.82
N GLY A 122 2.00 -11.50 0.26
CA GLY A 122 2.57 -11.45 1.60
C GLY A 122 3.07 -12.82 2.07
N TYR A 123 2.35 -13.91 1.78
CA TYR A 123 2.81 -15.26 2.08
C TYR A 123 4.04 -15.67 1.31
N ILE A 124 4.11 -15.35 0.03
CA ILE A 124 5.28 -15.65 -0.80
C ILE A 124 6.52 -14.98 -0.23
N TYR A 125 6.43 -13.69 0.13
CA TYR A 125 7.53 -12.98 0.78
C TYR A 125 7.89 -13.60 2.14
N SER A 126 6.89 -13.83 3.01
CA SER A 126 7.07 -14.41 4.36
C SER A 126 7.66 -15.82 4.33
N SER A 127 7.40 -16.57 3.26
CA SER A 127 7.93 -17.93 3.07
C SER A 127 9.46 -17.95 2.98
N MET A 128 10.11 -16.80 2.78
CA MET A 128 11.57 -16.67 2.75
C MET A 128 12.20 -16.54 4.14
N GLY A 129 11.44 -16.63 5.22
CA GLY A 129 11.95 -16.55 6.60
C GLY A 129 13.09 -17.53 6.90
N PHE A 130 13.08 -18.72 6.30
CA PHE A 130 14.19 -19.70 6.43
C PHE A 130 15.55 -19.17 5.97
N THR A 131 15.61 -18.07 5.21
CA THR A 131 16.86 -17.45 4.77
C THR A 131 17.75 -17.02 5.95
N VAL A 132 17.14 -16.73 7.10
CA VAL A 132 17.87 -16.49 8.36
C VAL A 132 18.81 -17.66 8.68
N VAL A 133 18.35 -18.89 8.49
CA VAL A 133 19.16 -20.10 8.71
C VAL A 133 20.24 -20.25 7.62
N ILE A 134 19.90 -19.97 6.37
CA ILE A 134 20.85 -20.05 5.24
C ILE A 134 22.05 -19.12 5.46
N TYR A 135 21.80 -17.87 5.87
CA TYR A 135 22.87 -16.93 6.16
C TYR A 135 23.86 -17.50 7.19
N ASN A 136 23.32 -18.02 8.29
CA ASN A 136 24.13 -18.55 9.39
C ASN A 136 24.93 -19.80 8.96
N ILE A 137 24.39 -20.65 8.09
CA ILE A 137 25.12 -21.80 7.53
C ILE A 137 26.22 -21.34 6.56
N LEU A 138 25.88 -20.50 5.58
CA LEU A 138 26.75 -20.19 4.44
C LEU A 138 27.89 -19.23 4.80
N ILE A 139 27.61 -18.18 5.57
CA ILE A 139 28.57 -17.11 5.82
C ILE A 139 29.43 -17.39 7.04
N GLN A 140 28.86 -17.97 8.10
CA GLN A 140 29.65 -18.27 9.29
C GLN A 140 30.34 -19.63 9.26
N GLY A 141 30.09 -20.46 8.23
CA GLY A 141 30.55 -21.85 8.22
C GLY A 141 30.01 -22.66 9.41
N ASN A 142 28.97 -22.16 10.07
CA ASN A 142 28.47 -22.65 11.33
C ASN A 142 27.39 -23.69 11.06
N LEU A 143 27.80 -24.88 10.60
CA LEU A 143 26.94 -26.08 10.61
C LEU A 143 26.44 -26.41 12.04
N ASP A 144 27.10 -25.83 13.06
CA ASP A 144 26.72 -25.86 14.47
C ASP A 144 25.76 -24.73 14.90
N TYR A 145 25.07 -24.06 13.97
CA TYR A 145 23.99 -23.10 14.30
C TYR A 145 22.94 -23.69 15.27
N VAL A 146 22.78 -25.03 15.26
CA VAL A 146 21.98 -25.78 16.23
C VAL A 146 22.77 -26.93 16.88
N GLY A 147 24.08 -26.74 17.10
CA GLY A 147 24.97 -27.74 17.69
C GLY A 147 25.05 -29.05 16.91
N GLY A 148 25.05 -28.97 15.57
CA GLY A 148 25.28 -30.11 14.68
C GLY A 148 24.09 -31.06 14.56
N LYS A 149 22.89 -30.64 14.96
CA LYS A 149 21.64 -31.42 14.95
C LYS A 149 20.76 -31.09 13.74
N PRO A 150 20.77 -31.88 12.65
CA PRO A 150 20.09 -31.52 11.40
C PRO A 150 18.55 -31.46 11.53
N ASP A 151 17.99 -32.27 12.42
CA ASP A 151 16.57 -32.28 12.79
C ASP A 151 16.14 -30.94 13.42
N MET A 152 16.95 -30.41 14.34
CA MET A 152 16.73 -29.10 14.95
C MET A 152 16.90 -27.97 13.93
N LEU A 153 17.83 -28.12 12.99
CA LEU A 153 18.09 -27.11 11.96
C LEU A 153 16.87 -26.94 11.04
N LEU A 154 16.29 -28.06 10.59
CA LEU A 154 15.07 -28.05 9.80
C LEU A 154 13.91 -27.46 10.60
N PHE A 155 13.77 -27.82 11.87
CA PHE A 155 12.70 -27.28 12.72
C PHE A 155 12.83 -25.75 12.90
N VAL A 156 14.05 -25.26 13.12
CA VAL A 156 14.32 -23.81 13.22
C VAL A 156 14.03 -23.09 11.90
N ALA A 157 14.40 -23.68 10.76
CA ALA A 157 14.05 -23.12 9.45
C ALA A 157 12.52 -23.01 9.24
N VAL A 158 11.77 -24.01 9.69
CA VAL A 158 10.30 -23.99 9.68
C VAL A 158 9.77 -22.88 10.58
N LEU A 159 10.27 -22.75 11.81
CA LEU A 159 9.82 -21.73 12.76
C LEU A 159 10.09 -20.30 12.27
N TRP A 160 11.28 -20.05 11.70
CA TRP A 160 11.63 -18.76 11.08
C TRP A 160 10.69 -18.36 9.94
N THR A 161 10.17 -19.36 9.22
CA THR A 161 9.20 -19.14 8.14
C THR A 161 7.78 -19.00 8.69
N LEU A 162 7.43 -19.79 9.71
CA LEU A 162 6.10 -19.86 10.28
C LEU A 162 5.68 -18.55 10.95
N ILE A 163 6.59 -17.91 11.69
CA ILE A 163 6.31 -16.64 12.40
C ILE A 163 5.76 -15.55 11.44
N PRO A 164 6.48 -15.13 10.37
CA PRO A 164 5.96 -14.12 9.46
C PRO A 164 4.70 -14.56 8.70
N MET A 165 4.58 -15.86 8.38
CA MET A 165 3.35 -16.39 7.78
C MET A 165 2.16 -16.24 8.74
N LEU A 166 2.32 -16.50 10.03
CA LEU A 166 1.23 -16.35 11.01
C LEU A 166 0.84 -14.88 11.23
N TRP A 167 1.79 -13.95 11.12
CA TRP A 167 1.49 -12.52 11.07
C TRP A 167 0.60 -12.19 9.86
N CYS A 168 0.98 -12.62 8.66
CA CYS A 168 0.17 -12.43 7.45
C CYS A 168 -1.21 -13.11 7.55
N TYR A 169 -1.28 -14.29 8.17
CA TYR A 169 -2.51 -15.04 8.40
C TYR A 169 -3.45 -14.32 9.36
N SER A 170 -2.98 -14.00 10.56
CA SER A 170 -3.81 -13.45 11.62
C SER A 170 -4.31 -12.04 11.28
N LEU A 171 -3.53 -11.29 10.50
CA LEU A 171 -3.91 -9.96 10.04
C LEU A 171 -4.63 -9.95 8.70
N SER A 172 -4.87 -11.09 8.04
CA SER A 172 -5.40 -11.10 6.67
C SER A 172 -6.74 -10.36 6.53
N GLU A 173 -7.62 -10.52 7.52
CA GLU A 173 -8.92 -9.81 7.57
C GLU A 173 -8.73 -8.31 7.85
N THR A 174 -7.70 -7.95 8.61
CA THR A 174 -7.39 -6.55 8.92
C THR A 174 -6.78 -5.85 7.71
N THR A 175 -5.95 -6.53 6.94
CA THR A 175 -5.30 -6.01 5.73
C THR A 175 -6.25 -5.87 4.54
N SER A 176 -7.28 -6.70 4.47
CA SER A 176 -8.31 -6.65 3.41
C SER A 176 -9.40 -5.61 3.67
N ARG A 177 -9.49 -5.03 4.88
CA ARG A 177 -10.46 -3.96 5.17
C ARG A 177 -10.10 -2.67 4.45
N LEU A 178 -11.05 -2.17 3.66
CA LEU A 178 -10.94 -0.91 2.92
C LEU A 178 -11.01 0.32 3.83
N THR A 179 -11.72 0.24 4.95
CA THR A 179 -11.87 1.35 5.90
C THR A 179 -10.78 1.32 6.97
N PHE A 180 -10.16 2.47 7.19
CA PHE A 180 -9.16 2.63 8.24
C PHE A 180 -9.82 2.75 9.61
N ASN A 181 -9.41 1.90 10.56
CA ASN A 181 -9.78 2.01 11.96
C ASN A 181 -8.56 1.73 12.84
N ALA A 182 -7.98 2.80 13.40
CA ALA A 182 -6.77 2.74 14.22
C ALA A 182 -6.92 1.81 15.43
N LYS A 183 -8.04 1.90 16.16
CA LYS A 183 -8.28 1.06 17.35
C LYS A 183 -8.33 -0.41 16.97
N LYS A 184 -9.09 -0.76 15.92
CA LYS A 184 -9.19 -2.14 15.48
C LYS A 184 -7.84 -2.68 15.01
N ARG A 185 -7.09 -1.92 14.22
CA ARG A 185 -5.75 -2.32 13.75
C ARG A 185 -4.77 -2.49 14.91
N PHE A 186 -4.80 -1.61 15.91
CA PHE A 186 -4.01 -1.74 17.13
C PHE A 186 -4.31 -3.03 17.87
N PHE A 187 -5.57 -3.28 18.23
CA PHE A 187 -5.94 -4.49 18.96
C PHE A 187 -5.67 -5.77 18.16
N SER A 188 -5.97 -5.79 16.86
CA SER A 188 -5.64 -6.94 16.00
C SER A 188 -4.14 -7.20 15.92
N THR A 189 -3.32 -6.15 15.88
CA THR A 189 -1.84 -6.28 15.89
C THR A 189 -1.35 -6.84 17.22
N VAL A 190 -1.83 -6.32 18.35
CA VAL A 190 -1.47 -6.80 19.68
C VAL A 190 -1.91 -8.26 19.89
N ILE A 191 -3.15 -8.61 19.53
CA ILE A 191 -3.67 -9.98 19.64
C ILE A 191 -2.83 -10.93 18.76
N THR A 192 -2.47 -10.51 17.55
CA THR A 192 -1.58 -11.29 16.69
C THR A 192 -0.21 -11.49 17.32
N GLY A 193 0.39 -10.43 17.86
CA GLY A 193 1.66 -10.50 18.59
C GLY A 193 1.61 -11.52 19.72
N ILE A 194 0.57 -11.47 20.57
CA ILE A 194 0.36 -12.43 21.67
C ILE A 194 0.21 -13.86 21.13
N SER A 195 -0.49 -14.04 20.01
CA SER A 195 -0.78 -15.35 19.44
C SER A 195 0.46 -16.00 18.80
N VAL A 196 1.36 -15.20 18.24
CA VAL A 196 2.60 -15.66 17.59
C VAL A 196 3.76 -15.76 18.57
N LEU A 197 3.70 -15.04 19.70
CA LEU A 197 4.75 -15.02 20.73
C LEU A 197 5.19 -16.43 21.19
N PRO A 198 4.29 -17.41 21.47
CA PRO A 198 4.70 -18.76 21.87
C PRO A 198 5.64 -19.44 20.86
N ILE A 199 5.45 -19.18 19.57
CA ILE A 199 6.25 -19.76 18.48
C ILE A 199 7.61 -19.07 18.40
N TYR A 200 7.65 -17.75 18.62
CA TYR A 200 8.91 -17.02 18.76
C TYR A 200 9.73 -17.48 19.97
N LEU A 201 9.08 -17.70 21.12
CA LEU A 201 9.75 -18.25 22.31
C LEU A 201 10.22 -19.69 22.08
N LEU A 202 9.43 -20.52 21.40
CA LEU A 202 9.81 -21.87 21.01
C LEU A 202 11.06 -21.85 20.11
N LEU A 203 11.11 -20.96 19.12
CA LEU A 203 12.28 -20.76 18.26
C LEU A 203 13.54 -20.47 19.09
N GLY A 204 13.46 -19.53 20.04
CA GLY A 204 14.58 -19.21 20.91
C GLY A 204 15.00 -20.37 21.80
N LEU A 205 14.04 -21.08 22.40
CA LEU A 205 14.31 -22.25 23.23
C LEU A 205 15.01 -23.37 22.45
N VAL A 206 14.57 -23.67 21.23
CA VAL A 206 15.18 -24.70 20.38
C VAL A 206 16.63 -24.33 20.07
N ILE A 207 16.90 -23.09 19.66
CA ILE A 207 18.28 -22.64 19.35
C ILE A 207 19.17 -22.74 20.60
N ILE A 208 18.74 -22.17 21.74
CA ILE A 208 19.51 -22.17 23.00
C ILE A 208 19.80 -23.59 23.48
N THR A 209 18.80 -24.48 23.47
CA THR A 209 18.97 -25.88 23.94
C THR A 209 19.79 -26.72 22.98
N SER A 210 19.77 -26.41 21.68
CA SER A 210 20.51 -27.17 20.67
C SER A 210 22.02 -26.95 20.74
N GLN A 211 22.48 -25.75 21.11
CA GLN A 211 23.90 -25.35 21.13
C GLN A 211 24.70 -25.78 22.38
N GLY A 212 24.08 -26.48 23.33
CA GLY A 212 24.83 -27.23 24.36
C GLY A 212 25.60 -26.42 25.42
N ALA A 213 25.57 -25.08 25.44
CA ALA A 213 26.27 -24.29 26.48
C ALA A 213 25.66 -24.46 27.89
N ARG A 214 24.42 -24.98 27.98
CA ARG A 214 23.78 -25.37 29.23
C ARG A 214 23.00 -26.65 28.96
N THR A 215 23.46 -27.78 29.49
CA THR A 215 22.62 -28.99 29.61
C THR A 215 21.47 -28.66 30.56
N PHE A 216 20.44 -28.03 30.02
CA PHE A 216 19.15 -27.88 30.65
C PHE A 216 18.56 -29.29 30.70
N ASN A 217 18.74 -29.96 31.84
CA ASN A 217 17.98 -31.16 32.16
C ASN A 217 16.52 -30.72 32.21
N ILE A 218 15.79 -30.88 31.10
CA ILE A 218 14.35 -30.62 31.05
C ILE A 218 13.74 -31.77 31.83
N PRO A 219 13.35 -31.59 33.10
CA PRO A 219 12.64 -32.66 33.78
C PRO A 219 11.21 -32.64 33.22
N SER A 220 10.45 -33.71 33.44
CA SER A 220 9.08 -33.88 32.92
C SER A 220 8.22 -32.61 33.01
N ILE A 221 7.24 -32.42 32.11
CA ILE A 221 6.34 -31.23 32.03
C ILE A 221 5.81 -30.76 33.40
N SER A 222 5.65 -31.67 34.37
CA SER A 222 5.32 -31.39 35.78
C SER A 222 6.32 -30.49 36.54
N SER A 223 7.49 -30.20 35.98
CA SER A 223 8.61 -29.49 36.66
C SER A 223 9.07 -28.23 35.91
N ILE A 224 8.30 -27.77 34.91
CA ILE A 224 8.55 -26.53 34.18
C ILE A 224 8.67 -25.32 35.13
N GLY A 225 7.85 -25.26 36.18
CA GLY A 225 7.93 -24.20 37.20
C GLY A 225 9.25 -24.21 37.97
N GLN A 226 9.74 -25.39 38.35
CA GLN A 226 11.05 -25.56 38.99
C GLN A 226 12.20 -25.25 38.02
N PHE A 227 12.07 -25.62 36.75
CA PHE A 227 13.05 -25.33 35.71
C PHE A 227 13.31 -23.82 35.55
N PHE A 228 12.25 -23.00 35.50
CA PHE A 228 12.38 -21.53 35.42
C PHE A 228 12.88 -20.91 36.72
N SER A 229 12.51 -21.50 37.87
CA SER A 229 12.98 -21.06 39.19
C SER A 229 14.46 -21.34 39.40
N SER A 230 14.96 -22.46 38.87
CA SER A 230 16.37 -22.85 38.91
C SER A 230 17.25 -22.15 37.86
N ASN A 231 16.65 -21.43 36.90
CA ASN A 231 17.36 -20.73 35.83
C ASN A 231 16.87 -19.27 35.69
N PRO A 232 17.10 -18.41 36.71
CA PRO A 232 16.60 -17.04 36.72
C PRO A 232 17.05 -16.21 35.52
N GLN A 233 18.27 -16.43 35.01
CA GLN A 233 18.77 -15.78 33.79
C GLN A 233 17.97 -16.16 32.53
N LEU A 234 17.52 -17.42 32.42
CA LEU A 234 16.71 -17.85 31.28
C LEU A 234 15.31 -17.23 31.34
N THR A 235 14.75 -17.09 32.55
CA THR A 235 13.50 -16.38 32.78
C THR A 235 13.62 -14.90 32.40
N GLU A 236 14.71 -14.22 32.78
CA GLU A 236 14.99 -12.83 32.42
C GLU A 236 15.12 -12.65 30.89
N ILE A 237 15.86 -13.55 30.22
CA ILE A 237 16.00 -13.56 28.76
C ILE A 237 14.63 -13.75 28.09
N LEU A 238 13.80 -14.68 28.54
CA LEU A 238 12.48 -14.92 27.93
C LEU A 238 11.50 -13.77 28.15
N ILE A 239 11.53 -13.13 29.32
CA ILE A 239 10.70 -11.96 29.60
C ILE A 239 11.17 -10.77 28.74
N GLY A 240 12.48 -10.53 28.68
CA GLY A 240 13.08 -9.51 27.82
C GLY A 240 12.77 -9.73 26.34
N ALA A 241 12.94 -10.97 25.87
CA ALA A 241 12.58 -11.40 24.51
C ALA A 241 11.12 -11.13 24.20
N SER A 242 10.22 -11.49 25.13
CA SER A 242 8.78 -11.26 24.98
C SER A 242 8.44 -9.79 24.89
N TRP A 243 9.03 -8.98 25.77
CA TRP A 243 8.80 -7.54 25.80
C TRP A 243 9.28 -6.85 24.53
N PHE A 244 10.53 -7.09 24.13
CA PHE A 244 11.10 -6.51 22.91
C PHE A 244 10.37 -7.00 21.66
N TYR A 245 10.04 -8.29 21.60
CA TYR A 245 9.29 -8.85 20.47
C TYR A 245 7.93 -8.16 20.32
N MET A 246 7.15 -8.11 21.41
CA MET A 246 5.81 -7.51 21.40
C MET A 246 5.87 -6.02 21.04
N LEU A 247 6.78 -5.27 21.65
CA LEU A 247 6.91 -3.84 21.43
C LEU A 247 7.34 -3.55 19.98
N ALA A 248 8.43 -4.17 19.51
CA ALA A 248 8.98 -3.92 18.20
C ALA A 248 8.00 -4.31 17.08
N HIS A 249 7.40 -5.51 17.16
CA HIS A 249 6.45 -5.97 16.15
C HIS A 249 5.19 -5.12 16.11
N THR A 250 4.66 -4.75 17.28
CA THR A 250 3.47 -3.89 17.33
C THR A 250 3.74 -2.54 16.69
N ILE A 251 4.87 -1.89 17.02
CA ILE A 251 5.25 -0.60 16.45
C ILE A 251 5.48 -0.72 14.93
N ALA A 252 6.29 -1.68 14.49
CA ALA A 252 6.64 -1.83 13.08
C ALA A 252 5.43 -2.13 12.19
N VAL A 253 4.55 -3.04 12.63
CA VAL A 253 3.33 -3.39 11.88
C VAL A 253 2.34 -2.23 11.85
N LEU A 254 2.20 -1.47 12.95
CA LEU A 254 1.39 -0.26 12.95
C LEU A 254 1.93 0.79 11.98
N ILE A 255 3.25 0.99 11.94
CA ILE A 255 3.89 1.88 10.96
C ILE A 255 3.49 1.44 9.54
N ALA A 256 3.55 0.16 9.19
CA ALA A 256 3.12 -0.31 7.87
C ALA A 256 1.65 0.05 7.55
N PHE A 257 0.74 -0.12 8.51
CA PHE A 257 -0.66 0.27 8.35
C PHE A 257 -0.84 1.80 8.17
N PHE A 258 -0.14 2.61 8.97
CA PHE A 258 -0.24 4.07 8.91
C PHE A 258 0.43 4.63 7.66
N SER A 259 1.60 4.12 7.27
CA SER A 259 2.31 4.54 6.06
C SER A 259 1.47 4.32 4.81
N ASN A 260 0.82 3.16 4.67
CA ASN A 260 -0.09 2.93 3.54
C ASN A 260 -1.27 3.92 3.55
N GLU A 261 -1.87 4.17 4.70
CA GLU A 261 -2.99 5.11 4.82
C GLU A 261 -2.60 6.56 4.51
N LEU A 262 -1.42 6.97 5.00
CA LEU A 262 -0.87 8.29 4.75
C LEU A 262 -0.60 8.51 3.26
N VAL A 263 -0.04 7.50 2.57
CA VAL A 263 0.17 7.55 1.11
C VAL A 263 -1.15 7.63 0.37
N LEU A 264 -2.14 6.80 0.73
CA LEU A 264 -3.48 6.85 0.12
C LEU A 264 -4.13 8.24 0.26
N HIS A 265 -4.10 8.82 1.45
CA HIS A 265 -4.64 10.16 1.69
C HIS A 265 -3.85 11.27 0.99
N ALA A 266 -2.51 11.24 1.07
CA ALA A 266 -1.65 12.26 0.47
C ALA A 266 -1.84 12.36 -1.05
N PHE A 267 -2.02 11.23 -1.72
CA PHE A 267 -2.21 11.17 -3.17
C PHE A 267 -3.68 11.07 -3.61
N LYS A 268 -4.64 11.17 -2.67
CA LYS A 268 -6.09 11.03 -2.92
C LYS A 268 -6.43 9.77 -3.73
N VAL A 269 -5.81 8.67 -3.33
CA VAL A 269 -6.01 7.38 -3.95
C VAL A 269 -6.98 6.59 -3.08
N LYS A 270 -8.02 6.05 -3.72
CA LYS A 270 -8.95 5.10 -3.14
C LYS A 270 -8.44 3.69 -3.40
N LYS A 271 -8.44 2.87 -2.35
CA LYS A 271 -8.22 1.44 -2.43
C LYS A 271 -9.56 0.74 -2.60
N GLU A 272 -9.66 -0.12 -3.59
CA GLU A 272 -10.83 -0.97 -3.88
C GLU A 272 -10.35 -2.42 -4.01
N ILE A 273 -11.25 -3.37 -3.74
CA ILE A 273 -11.01 -4.80 -3.99
C ILE A 273 -12.03 -5.22 -5.05
N ASN A 274 -11.57 -5.83 -6.14
CA ASN A 274 -12.45 -6.32 -7.20
C ASN A 274 -13.09 -7.66 -6.84
N ASP A 275 -13.98 -8.15 -7.70
CA ASP A 275 -14.66 -9.44 -7.53
C ASP A 275 -13.69 -10.66 -7.54
N GLU A 276 -12.45 -10.45 -8.01
CA GLU A 276 -11.37 -11.44 -8.06
C GLU A 276 -10.42 -11.34 -6.84
N ASN A 277 -10.78 -10.58 -5.81
CA ASN A 277 -9.94 -10.28 -4.63
C ASN A 277 -8.61 -9.55 -4.93
N GLU A 278 -8.46 -8.98 -6.12
CA GLU A 278 -7.33 -8.13 -6.46
C GLU A 278 -7.54 -6.70 -5.93
N ILE A 279 -6.47 -6.12 -5.39
CA ILE A 279 -6.47 -4.76 -4.87
C ILE A 279 -6.25 -3.79 -6.03
N ILE A 280 -7.19 -2.88 -6.26
CA ILE A 280 -7.13 -1.84 -7.29
C ILE A 280 -7.04 -0.48 -6.60
N TYR A 281 -6.24 0.43 -7.17
CA TYR A 281 -6.06 1.78 -6.67
C TYR A 281 -6.65 2.75 -7.69
N SER A 282 -7.69 3.49 -7.31
CA SER A 282 -8.35 4.50 -8.12
C SER A 282 -7.96 5.88 -7.60
N VAL A 283 -7.33 6.73 -8.41
CA VAL A 283 -7.14 8.13 -8.03
C VAL A 283 -8.51 8.77 -8.06
N GLU A 284 -8.93 9.45 -6.99
CA GLU A 284 -9.96 10.46 -7.12
C GLU A 284 -9.39 11.53 -8.04
N LYS A 285 -9.62 11.37 -9.35
CA LYS A 285 -9.62 12.54 -10.22
C LYS A 285 -10.53 13.50 -9.47
N LYS A 286 -10.00 14.68 -9.11
CA LYS A 286 -10.86 15.86 -9.20
C LYS A 286 -11.52 15.65 -10.54
N VAL A 287 -12.80 15.33 -10.53
CA VAL A 287 -13.66 15.78 -11.59
C VAL A 287 -13.39 17.28 -11.49
N VAL A 288 -12.39 17.75 -12.24
CA VAL A 288 -12.62 18.93 -13.04
C VAL A 288 -13.91 18.50 -13.67
N GLU A 289 -15.01 18.96 -13.07
CA GLU A 289 -16.16 19.23 -13.87
C GLU A 289 -15.50 20.02 -15.00
N GLN A 290 -15.23 19.34 -16.11
CA GLN A 290 -15.88 19.80 -17.29
C GLN A 290 -17.30 20.04 -16.80
N LYS A 291 -17.55 21.28 -16.36
CA LYS A 291 -18.49 22.10 -17.07
C LYS A 291 -18.26 21.73 -18.54
N VAL A 292 -18.86 20.61 -18.96
CA VAL A 292 -19.77 20.68 -20.07
C VAL A 292 -20.59 21.89 -19.66
N GLU A 293 -20.17 23.08 -20.13
CA GLU A 293 -21.15 24.07 -20.46
C GLU A 293 -22.12 23.23 -21.26
N THR A 294 -23.24 22.84 -20.64
CA THR A 294 -24.43 22.49 -21.38
C THR A 294 -24.60 23.69 -22.27
N GLU A 295 -24.11 23.56 -23.50
CA GLU A 295 -23.97 24.65 -24.43
C GLU A 295 -25.37 25.22 -24.53
N ASP A 296 -25.56 26.42 -23.98
CA ASP A 296 -26.89 26.95 -23.76
C ASP A 296 -27.60 26.95 -25.11
N PRO A 297 -28.67 26.14 -25.29
CA PRO A 297 -29.26 25.94 -26.61
C PRO A 297 -29.82 27.24 -27.19
N TYR A 298 -29.99 28.27 -26.34
CA TYR A 298 -30.44 29.61 -26.69
C TYR A 298 -29.30 30.60 -27.00
N LYS A 299 -28.03 30.25 -26.81
CA LYS A 299 -26.87 31.16 -26.98
C LYS A 299 -26.75 31.71 -28.40
N ASN A 300 -26.96 30.84 -29.40
CA ASN A 300 -26.88 31.22 -30.81
C ASN A 300 -28.04 32.14 -31.23
N ILE A 301 -29.26 31.83 -30.82
CA ILE A 301 -30.43 32.65 -31.14
C ILE A 301 -30.39 34.00 -30.41
N ILE A 302 -29.88 34.06 -29.18
CA ILE A 302 -29.66 35.33 -28.46
C ILE A 302 -28.61 36.18 -29.17
N LYS A 303 -27.52 35.60 -29.68
CA LYS A 303 -26.51 36.32 -30.46
C LYS A 303 -27.10 36.90 -31.74
N GLU A 304 -27.93 36.12 -32.45
CA GLU A 304 -28.62 36.56 -33.65
C GLU A 304 -29.62 37.69 -33.36
N MET A 305 -30.43 37.57 -32.30
CA MET A 305 -31.34 38.62 -31.84
C MET A 305 -30.62 39.92 -31.48
N ARG A 306 -29.47 39.85 -30.80
CA ARG A 306 -28.67 41.04 -30.46
C ARG A 306 -28.06 41.70 -31.71
N SER A 307 -27.58 40.93 -32.68
CA SER A 307 -27.07 41.47 -33.94
C SER A 307 -28.19 42.17 -34.71
N PHE A 308 -29.33 41.50 -34.82
CA PHE A 308 -30.51 42.05 -35.49
C PHE A 308 -31.00 43.34 -34.81
N LYS A 309 -31.11 43.37 -33.48
CA LYS A 309 -31.47 44.59 -32.73
C LYS A 309 -30.51 45.74 -33.04
N LYS A 310 -29.19 45.48 -33.08
CA LYS A 310 -28.18 46.49 -33.43
C LYS A 310 -28.30 46.98 -34.87
N GLU A 311 -28.54 46.07 -35.82
CA GLU A 311 -28.76 46.42 -37.24
C GLU A 311 -30.05 47.22 -37.45
N PHE A 312 -31.11 46.85 -36.72
CA PHE A 312 -32.39 47.55 -36.72
C PHE A 312 -32.26 48.97 -36.14
N SER A 313 -31.63 49.13 -34.97
CA SER A 313 -31.37 50.44 -34.36
C SER A 313 -30.45 51.33 -35.22
N ALA A 314 -29.60 50.74 -36.07
CA ALA A 314 -28.76 51.47 -37.02
C ALA A 314 -29.51 51.88 -38.32
N GLY A 315 -30.81 51.60 -38.42
CA GLY A 315 -31.64 51.97 -39.58
C GLY A 315 -31.32 51.18 -40.85
N LYS A 316 -30.58 50.05 -40.75
CA LYS A 316 -30.10 49.28 -41.90
C LYS A 316 -31.11 48.23 -42.40
N VAL A 317 -32.25 48.11 -41.74
CA VAL A 317 -33.24 47.06 -42.00
C VAL A 317 -34.57 47.71 -42.39
N ASN A 318 -35.08 47.37 -43.57
CA ASN A 318 -36.39 47.83 -44.02
C ASN A 318 -37.53 47.02 -43.37
N ARG A 319 -38.76 47.54 -43.42
CA ARG A 319 -39.94 46.93 -42.77
C ARG A 319 -40.16 45.47 -43.17
N LEU A 320 -40.03 45.16 -44.46
CA LEU A 320 -40.24 43.79 -44.97
C LEU A 320 -39.18 42.81 -44.45
N ALA A 321 -37.90 43.21 -44.47
CA ALA A 321 -36.80 42.41 -43.96
C ALA A 321 -36.90 42.22 -42.44
N ALA A 322 -37.36 43.25 -41.70
CA ALA A 322 -37.58 43.16 -40.26
C ALA A 322 -38.66 42.12 -39.90
N THR A 323 -39.81 42.16 -40.58
CA THR A 323 -40.91 41.21 -40.36
C THR A 323 -40.53 39.77 -40.75
N GLN A 324 -39.78 39.58 -41.84
CA GLN A 324 -39.30 38.25 -42.24
C GLN A 324 -38.30 37.67 -41.23
N LYS A 325 -37.35 38.50 -40.77
CA LYS A 325 -36.32 38.06 -39.83
C LYS A 325 -36.91 37.72 -38.46
N ILE A 326 -37.87 38.51 -37.96
CA ILE A 326 -38.52 38.23 -36.68
C ILE A 326 -39.37 36.97 -36.73
N GLY A 327 -40.07 36.72 -37.85
CA GLY A 327 -40.82 35.47 -38.05
C GLY A 327 -39.92 34.24 -38.03
N LYS A 328 -38.72 34.33 -38.63
CA LYS A 328 -37.72 33.26 -38.58
C LYS A 328 -37.21 33.00 -37.15
N ILE A 329 -36.84 34.06 -36.42
CA ILE A 329 -36.36 33.96 -35.04
C ILE A 329 -37.46 33.37 -34.14
N ARG A 330 -38.72 33.74 -34.33
CA ARG A 330 -39.84 33.17 -33.58
C ARG A 330 -40.00 31.67 -33.81
N ASN A 331 -39.96 31.22 -35.06
CA ASN A 331 -40.07 29.79 -35.39
C ASN A 331 -38.90 28.97 -34.78
N GLU A 332 -37.68 29.50 -34.85
CA GLU A 332 -36.51 28.86 -34.24
C GLU A 332 -36.62 28.83 -32.71
N MET A 333 -37.17 29.88 -32.09
CA MET A 333 -37.41 29.94 -30.64
C MET A 333 -38.47 28.90 -30.22
N GLU A 334 -39.58 28.77 -30.95
CA GLU A 334 -40.63 27.78 -30.69
C GLU A 334 -40.07 26.34 -30.80
N LEU A 335 -39.21 26.06 -31.78
CA LEU A 335 -38.51 24.77 -31.93
C LEU A 335 -37.55 24.48 -30.77
N LEU A 336 -36.80 25.49 -30.29
CA LEU A 336 -35.89 25.34 -29.16
C LEU A 336 -36.65 25.12 -27.85
N VAL A 337 -37.77 25.81 -27.64
CA VAL A 337 -38.62 25.65 -26.46
C VAL A 337 -39.28 24.27 -26.43
N ALA A 338 -39.66 23.72 -27.58
CA ALA A 338 -40.23 22.37 -27.69
C ALA A 338 -39.20 21.27 -27.39
N LYS A 339 -37.92 21.49 -27.70
CA LYS A 339 -36.85 20.49 -27.58
C LYS A 339 -36.03 20.59 -26.28
N TYR A 340 -35.91 21.78 -25.70
CA TYR A 340 -35.04 22.04 -24.54
C TYR A 340 -35.78 22.77 -23.41
N HIS A 341 -35.86 22.12 -22.24
CA HIS A 341 -36.45 22.68 -21.03
C HIS A 341 -35.42 23.34 -20.07
N HIS A 342 -34.16 23.44 -20.47
CA HIS A 342 -33.06 24.07 -19.70
C HIS A 342 -32.31 25.09 -20.57
N GLY A 343 -31.59 26.04 -19.95
CA GLY A 343 -30.87 27.12 -20.63
C GLY A 343 -31.51 28.51 -20.45
N SER A 344 -31.08 29.51 -21.22
CA SER A 344 -31.51 30.91 -21.04
C SER A 344 -32.83 31.28 -21.75
N LYS A 345 -33.80 30.36 -21.73
CA LYS A 345 -35.14 30.52 -22.34
C LYS A 345 -35.80 31.87 -22.00
N GLU A 346 -35.85 32.21 -20.72
CA GLU A 346 -36.50 33.44 -20.25
C GLU A 346 -35.81 34.71 -20.79
N SER A 347 -34.48 34.68 -20.92
CA SER A 347 -33.71 35.78 -21.51
C SER A 347 -33.94 35.91 -23.01
N ALA A 348 -34.07 34.79 -23.73
CA ALA A 348 -34.39 34.76 -25.15
C ALA A 348 -35.82 35.29 -25.41
N GLU A 349 -36.81 34.85 -24.64
CA GLU A 349 -38.20 35.31 -24.76
C GLU A 349 -38.35 36.80 -24.47
N LYS A 350 -37.66 37.31 -23.44
CA LYS A 350 -37.67 38.74 -23.11
C LYS A 350 -37.06 39.58 -24.24
N LEU A 351 -35.93 39.16 -24.79
CA LEU A 351 -35.26 39.86 -25.88
C LEU A 351 -36.12 39.87 -27.16
N LEU A 352 -36.78 38.75 -27.49
CA LEU A 352 -37.71 38.69 -28.62
C LEU A 352 -38.87 39.68 -28.45
N LYS A 353 -39.50 39.72 -27.27
CA LYS A 353 -40.60 40.67 -26.98
C LYS A 353 -40.16 42.13 -27.04
N GLU A 354 -38.93 42.44 -26.62
CA GLU A 354 -38.38 43.79 -26.76
C GLU A 354 -38.22 44.19 -28.23
N ILE A 355 -37.65 43.30 -29.05
CA ILE A 355 -37.46 43.53 -30.49
C ILE A 355 -38.81 43.67 -31.21
N GLU A 356 -39.80 42.83 -30.87
CA GLU A 356 -41.16 42.92 -31.44
C GLU A 356 -41.82 44.27 -31.12
N LYS A 357 -41.71 44.75 -29.87
CA LYS A 357 -42.23 46.07 -29.46
C LYS A 357 -41.52 47.22 -30.16
N GLU A 358 -40.20 47.16 -30.30
CA GLU A 358 -39.42 48.20 -30.99
C GLU A 358 -39.79 48.29 -32.48
N ILE A 359 -40.01 47.15 -33.14
CA ILE A 359 -40.47 47.08 -34.54
C ILE A 359 -41.90 47.57 -34.68
N GLU A 360 -42.81 47.18 -33.78
CA GLU A 360 -44.19 47.64 -33.80
C GLU A 360 -44.28 49.16 -33.60
N PHE A 361 -43.45 49.73 -32.71
CA PHE A 361 -43.38 51.17 -32.48
C PHE A 361 -42.75 51.93 -33.64
N ALA A 362 -41.71 51.39 -34.28
CA ALA A 362 -41.00 52.07 -35.37
C ALA A 362 -41.76 52.08 -36.71
N PHE A 363 -42.77 51.21 -36.90
CA PHE A 363 -43.54 51.10 -38.13
C PHE A 363 -45.05 51.39 -37.97
N ARG A 364 -45.48 51.80 -36.78
CA ARG A 364 -46.73 52.55 -36.57
C ARG A 364 -46.47 54.01 -36.90
#